data_AF-A0A391NWA6-F1
#
_entry.id   AF-A0A391NWA6-F1
#
_cell.length_a   1.000
_cell.length_b   1.000
_cell.length_c   1.000
_cell.angle_alpha   90.00
_cell.angle_beta   90.00
_cell.angle_gamma   90.00
#
_symmetry.space_group_name_H-M   'P 1'
#
loop_
_entity.id
_entity.type
_entity.pdbx_description
1 polymer ?
#
loop_
_entity_poly.entity_id
_entity_poly.type
_entity_poly.pdbx_seq_one_letter_code
_entity_poly.pdbx_strand_id
1 'polypeptide(L)' 'WIGGVAFDGTGRHMATCSGDKTVKIWDLLSVVSQGGASATPSYHDLCEHTSHVWSVKWHPEAPFLLSGS' A
#
# COMPACT_ATOMS: atom_id res chain seq x y z
N TRP A 1 -5.32 -9.29 -10.54
CA TRP A 1 -5.13 -7.94 -11.14
C TRP A 1 -4.81 -6.96 -10.04
N ILE A 2 -3.92 -6.00 -10.30
CA ILE A 2 -3.70 -4.86 -9.40
C ILE A 2 -4.69 -3.78 -9.84
N GLY A 3 -5.58 -3.37 -8.95
CA GLY A 3 -6.60 -2.36 -9.23
C GLY A 3 -6.04 -0.95 -9.17
N GLY A 4 -5.04 -0.72 -8.32
CA GLY A 4 -4.46 0.60 -8.12
C GLY A 4 -3.29 0.63 -7.15
N VAL A 5 -2.61 1.78 -7.16
CA VAL A 5 -1.49 2.12 -6.28
C VAL A 5 -1.64 3.57 -5.81
N ALA A 6 -1.28 3.84 -4.55
CA ALA A 6 -1.27 5.18 -3.97
C ALA A 6 -0.07 5.34 -3.04
N PHE A 7 0.52 6.54 -3.02
CA PHE A 7 1.58 6.91 -2.09
C PHE A 7 1.03 7.80 -1.00
N ASP A 8 1.62 7.70 0.19
CA ASP A 8 1.49 8.69 1.24
C ASP A 8 2.01 10.05 0.78
N GLY A 9 1.42 11.14 1.28
CA GLY A 9 1.95 12.50 1.08
C GLY A 9 3.40 12.67 1.58
N THR A 10 3.85 11.81 2.51
CA THR A 10 5.25 11.78 2.96
C THR A 10 6.19 10.94 2.08
N GLY A 11 5.66 10.12 1.16
CA GLY A 11 6.44 9.18 0.35
C GLY A 11 7.05 7.99 1.12
N ARG A 12 6.80 7.88 2.43
CA ARG A 12 7.29 6.77 3.28
C ARG A 12 6.53 5.47 3.02
N HIS A 13 5.23 5.57 2.79
CA HIS A 13 4.35 4.43 2.62
C HIS A 13 3.75 4.39 1.22
N MET A 14 3.52 3.18 0.72
CA MET A 14 2.78 2.93 -0.51
C MET A 14 1.67 1.93 -0.22
N ALA A 15 0.48 2.13 -0.78
CA ALA A 15 -0.62 1.19 -0.72
C ALA A 15 -0.93 0.63 -2.11
N THR A 16 -1.18 -0.66 -2.20
CA THR A 16 -1.60 -1.35 -3.44
C THR A 16 -2.86 -2.15 -3.16
N CYS A 17 -3.82 -2.13 -4.08
CA CYS A 17 -5.01 -2.96 -4.01
C CYS A 17 -5.03 -4.01 -5.11
N SER A 18 -5.56 -5.18 -4.78
CA SER A 18 -5.55 -6.34 -5.66
C SER A 18 -6.92 -7.03 -5.72
N GLY A 19 -7.16 -7.71 -6.83
CA GLY A 19 -8.32 -8.58 -7.03
C GLY A 19 -8.33 -9.82 -6.13
N ASP A 20 -7.23 -10.10 -5.43
CA ASP A 20 -7.17 -11.09 -4.36
C ASP A 20 -7.86 -10.65 -3.06
N LYS A 21 -8.57 -9.51 -3.09
CA LYS A 21 -9.33 -8.92 -1.98
C LYS A 21 -8.45 -8.33 -0.88
N THR A 22 -7.17 -8.13 -1.15
CA THR A 22 -6.23 -7.56 -0.20
C THR A 22 -5.82 -6.15 -0.59
N VAL A 23 -5.57 -5.34 0.45
CA VAL A 23 -4.82 -4.10 0.33
C VAL A 23 -3.51 -4.28 1.06
N LYS A 24 -2.39 -4.11 0.37
CA LYS A 24 -1.05 -4.17 0.96
C LYS A 24 -0.53 -2.77 1.19
N ILE A 25 -0.02 -2.49 2.40
CA ILE A 25 0.69 -1.26 2.72
C ILE A 25 2.16 -1.56 2.90
N TRP A 26 3.00 -0.95 2.08
CA TRP A 26 4.45 -1.12 2.01
C TRP A 26 5.14 0.04 2.72
N ASP A 27 6.12 -0.27 3.57
CA ASP A 27 7.06 0.71 4.12
C ASP A 27 8.31 0.74 3.24
N LEU A 28 8.57 1.89 2.63
CA LEU A 28 9.67 2.09 1.69
C LEU A 28 10.96 2.54 2.39
N LEU A 29 10.91 3.01 3.64
CA LEU A 29 12.11 3.43 4.36
C LEU A 29 12.94 2.27 4.89
N SER A 30 12.30 1.11 5.09
CA SER A 30 13.04 -0.12 5.38
C SER A 30 14.05 -0.44 4.28
N VAL A 31 13.73 -0.10 3.02
CA VAL A 31 14.59 -0.37 1.86
C VAL A 31 15.77 0.60 1.80
N VAL A 32 15.54 1.86 2.14
CA VAL A 32 16.58 2.91 2.12
C VAL A 32 17.60 2.70 3.24
N SER A 33 17.14 2.32 4.44
CA SER A 33 18.04 2.09 5.59
C SER A 33 18.95 0.86 5.43
N GLN A 34 18.59 -0.09 4.56
CA GLN A 34 19.31 -1.35 4.36
C GLN A 34 20.25 -1.36 3.14
N GLY A 35 20.54 -0.20 2.54
CA GLY A 35 21.50 -0.11 1.43
C GLY A 35 20.91 -0.38 0.03
N GLY A 36 19.61 -0.13 -0.15
CA GLY A 36 19.04 0.30 -1.44
C GLY A 36 18.84 -0.72 -2.56
N ALA A 37 19.43 -1.92 -2.51
CA ALA A 37 19.36 -2.85 -3.64
C ALA A 37 18.78 -4.24 -3.35
N SER A 38 18.77 -4.70 -2.09
CA SER A 38 18.38 -6.07 -1.73
C SER A 38 17.62 -6.14 -0.41
N ALA A 39 16.76 -5.16 -0.15
CA ALA A 39 15.88 -5.18 1.01
C ALA A 39 14.44 -5.29 0.50
N THR A 40 13.78 -6.39 0.83
CA THR A 40 12.34 -6.51 0.60
C THR A 40 11.63 -5.49 1.49
N PRO A 41 10.85 -4.55 0.92
CA PRO A 41 10.05 -3.64 1.72
C PRO A 41 9.13 -4.44 2.63
N SER A 42 9.11 -4.11 3.92
CA SER A 42 8.14 -4.69 4.84
C SER A 42 6.75 -4.20 4.46
N TYR A 43 5.75 -5.07 4.55
CA TYR A 43 4.39 -4.69 4.26
C TYR A 43 3.40 -5.26 5.30
N HIS A 44 2.21 -4.67 5.33
CA HIS A 44 1.06 -5.18 6.06
C HIS A 44 -0.05 -5.56 5.09
N ASP A 45 -0.69 -6.70 5.37
CA ASP A 45 -1.87 -7.17 4.66
C ASP A 45 -3.14 -6.70 5.38
N LEU A 46 -4.02 -6.05 4.62
CA LEU A 46 -5.36 -5.71 5.04
C LEU A 46 -6.35 -6.58 4.24
N CYS A 47 -6.90 -7.58 4.92
CA CYS A 47 -7.73 -8.64 4.33
C CYS A 47 -9.20 -8.52 4.73
N GLU A 48 -9.69 -7.29 4.90
CA GLU A 48 -11.06 -7.02 5.36
C GLU A 48 -12.10 -7.06 4.22
N HIS A 49 -11.67 -6.91 2.96
CA HIS A 49 -12.59 -6.85 1.83
C HIS A 49 -13.12 -8.23 1.43
N THR A 50 -14.43 -8.32 1.17
CA THR A 50 -15.09 -9.58 0.77
C THR A 50 -15.10 -9.79 -0.75
N SER A 51 -14.78 -8.75 -1.53
CA SER A 51 -14.74 -8.73 -3.00
C SER A 51 -13.43 -8.08 -3.51
N HIS A 52 -13.29 -7.96 -4.83
CA HIS A 52 -12.12 -7.42 -5.51
C HIS A 52 -11.94 -5.94 -5.20
N VAL A 53 -10.74 -5.52 -4.76
CA VAL A 53 -10.48 -4.11 -4.49
C VAL A 53 -9.97 -3.43 -5.76
N TRP A 54 -10.75 -2.48 -6.27
CA TRP A 54 -10.49 -1.81 -7.55
C TRP A 54 -9.77 -0.47 -7.40
N SER A 55 -9.92 0.18 -6.25
CA SER A 55 -9.39 1.52 -6.04
C SER A 55 -8.82 1.70 -4.64
N VAL A 56 -7.74 2.46 -4.58
CA VAL A 56 -7.05 2.84 -3.34
C VAL A 56 -6.58 4.29 -3.44
N LYS A 57 -6.84 5.10 -2.40
CA LYS A 57 -6.40 6.49 -2.31
C LYS A 57 -5.94 6.83 -0.91
N TRP A 58 -4.71 7.33 -0.81
CA TRP A 58 -4.20 7.93 0.42
C TRP A 58 -4.73 9.34 0.59
N HIS A 59 -5.01 9.72 1.83
CA HIS A 59 -5.22 11.11 2.18
C HIS A 59 -3.88 11.86 2.10
N PRO A 60 -3.84 13.09 1.56
CA PRO A 60 -2.58 13.80 1.30
C PRO A 60 -1.82 14.22 2.56
N GLU A 61 -2.52 14.49 3.67
CA GLU A 61 -1.90 15.04 4.89
C GLU A 61 -2.10 14.19 6.14
N ALA A 62 -2.96 13.18 6.07
CA ALA A 62 -3.39 12.41 7.24
C ALA A 62 -3.17 10.93 6.94
N PRO A 63 -2.91 10.10 7.96
CA PRO A 63 -2.60 8.68 7.78
C PRO A 63 -3.86 7.84 7.53
N PHE A 64 -4.76 8.32 6.66
CA PHE A 64 -5.99 7.64 6.28
C PHE A 64 -5.89 7.11 4.87
N LEU A 65 -6.41 5.91 4.67
CA LEU A 65 -6.49 5.25 3.38
C LEU A 65 -7.94 4.91 3.05
N LEU A 66 -8.37 5.30 1.87
CA LEU A 66 -9.67 4.95 1.30
C LEU A 66 -9.48 3.77 0.34
N SER A 67 -10.31 2.75 0.46
CA SER A 67 -10.34 1.60 -0.44
C SER A 67 -11.78 1.27 -0.81
N GLY A 68 -12.00 0.82 -2.05
CA GLY A 68 -13.31 0.46 -2.58
C GLY A 68 -13.26 -0.89 -3.30
N SER A 69 -14.23 -1.75 -2.97
CA SER A 69 -14.40 -3.10 -3.51
C SER A 69 -15.70 -3.27 -4.29
#